data_AF-K0INN2-F1
#
_entry.id   AF-K0INN2-F1
#
_cell.length_a   1.000
_cell.length_b   1.000
_cell.length_c   1.000
_cell.angle_alpha   90.00
_cell.angle_beta   90.00
_cell.angle_gamma   90.00
#
_symmetry.space_group_name_H-M   'P 1'
#
loop_
_entity.id
_entity.type
_entity.pdbx_description
1 polymer ?
#
loop_
_entity_poly.entity_id
_entity_poly.type
_entity_poly.pdbx_seq_one_letter_code
_entity_poly.pdbx_strand_id
1 'polypeptide(L)'
;MNSGYPAEKANHWDIKCMQGEYEHFGVFWYRYGTPFDKEPVHGICFYFNDIPRKTVDELASFLQSKFGGQLLYRQARGFLQGSKEFADGKSVAILANELSLKFNAPVELTIEFEKATKEEIDQEAFKLPASKALPIPGPD
;
A
#
# COMPACT_ATOMS: atom_id res chain seq x y z
N MET A 1 9.10 -0.10 11.85
CA MET A 1 9.33 -1.48 11.35
C MET A 1 10.73 -1.54 10.75
N ASN A 2 11.53 -2.57 11.04
CA ASN A 2 12.85 -2.78 10.45
C ASN A 2 12.81 -4.03 9.55
N SER A 3 12.08 -3.94 8.44
CA SER A 3 11.96 -5.03 7.47
C SER A 3 13.24 -5.16 6.64
N GLY A 4 13.66 -6.39 6.37
CA GLY A 4 14.87 -6.73 5.62
C GLY A 4 14.61 -7.37 4.25
N TYR A 5 13.37 -7.37 3.75
CA TYR A 5 13.07 -7.98 2.46
C TYR A 5 13.67 -7.20 1.28
N PRO A 6 14.05 -7.89 0.19
CA PRO A 6 14.47 -7.23 -1.05
C PRO A 6 13.28 -6.56 -1.75
N ALA A 7 13.39 -5.27 -2.07
CA ALA A 7 12.30 -4.49 -2.68
C ALA A 7 11.85 -5.06 -4.03
N GLU A 8 12.73 -5.77 -4.73
CA GLU A 8 12.43 -6.46 -5.98
C GLU A 8 11.51 -7.67 -5.82
N LYS A 9 11.36 -8.23 -4.61
CA LYS A 9 10.41 -9.30 -4.32
C LYS A 9 9.02 -8.78 -3.97
N ALA A 10 8.90 -7.51 -3.55
CA ALA A 10 7.59 -6.94 -3.26
C ALA A 10 6.79 -6.74 -4.56
N ASN A 11 5.60 -7.34 -4.58
CA ASN A 11 4.64 -7.25 -5.68
C ASN A 11 3.55 -6.22 -5.39
N HIS A 12 3.17 -6.11 -4.13
CA HIS A 12 2.13 -5.21 -3.65
C HIS A 12 2.40 -4.78 -2.21
N TRP A 13 1.99 -3.57 -1.86
CA TRP A 13 1.78 -3.19 -0.48
C TRP A 13 0.48 -2.39 -0.35
N ASP A 14 -0.18 -2.54 0.79
CA ASP A 14 -1.38 -1.82 1.19
C ASP A 14 -1.24 -1.29 2.62
N ILE A 15 -1.55 -0.01 2.81
CA ILE A 15 -1.59 0.65 4.11
C ILE A 15 -3.03 1.08 4.35
N LYS A 16 -3.75 0.32 5.16
CA LYS A 16 -5.14 0.58 5.51
C LYS A 16 -5.25 1.38 6.81
N CYS A 17 -5.99 2.47 6.79
CA CYS A 17 -6.26 3.36 7.92
C CYS A 17 -7.74 3.28 8.31
N MET A 18 -8.02 2.83 9.52
CA MET A 18 -9.39 2.68 10.03
C MET A 18 -9.85 3.96 10.75
N GLN A 19 -11.01 4.50 10.39
CA GLN A 19 -11.65 5.65 11.07
C GLN A 19 -12.85 5.22 11.94
N GLY A 20 -13.47 4.09 11.60
CA GLY A 20 -14.56 3.46 12.35
C GLY A 20 -14.64 1.97 12.03
N GLU A 21 -15.76 1.32 12.34
CA GLU A 21 -15.97 -0.10 12.05
C GLU A 21 -15.99 -0.38 10.53
N TYR A 22 -16.60 0.52 9.76
CA TYR A 22 -16.72 0.41 8.30
C TYR A 22 -16.03 1.57 7.56
N GLU A 23 -15.81 2.70 8.23
CA GLU A 23 -15.16 3.89 7.66
C GLU A 23 -13.65 3.70 7.61
N HIS A 24 -13.08 3.72 6.41
CA HIS A 24 -11.65 3.56 6.23
C HIS A 24 -11.17 4.08 4.88
N PHE A 25 -9.85 4.25 4.76
CA PHE A 25 -9.18 4.40 3.50
C PHE A 25 -7.92 3.54 3.46
N GLY A 26 -7.39 3.29 2.28
CA GLY A 26 -6.10 2.64 2.14
C GLY A 26 -5.28 3.27 1.03
N VAL A 27 -3.96 3.19 1.18
CA VAL A 27 -2.98 3.64 0.19
C VAL A 27 -2.18 2.43 -0.24
N PHE A 28 -2.07 2.22 -1.54
CA PHE A 28 -1.53 0.98 -2.07
C PHE A 28 -0.76 1.18 -3.38
N TRP A 29 0.00 0.17 -3.73
CA TRP A 29 0.80 0.12 -4.94
C TRP A 29 0.90 -1.30 -5.48
N TYR A 30 0.90 -1.44 -6.81
CA TYR A 30 1.17 -2.69 -7.50
C TYR A 30 2.37 -2.53 -8.43
N ARG A 31 3.29 -3.50 -8.39
CA ARG A 31 4.50 -3.52 -9.22
C ARG A 31 4.21 -3.40 -10.71
N TYR A 32 3.16 -4.07 -11.19
CA TYR A 32 2.77 -4.09 -12.59
C TYR A 32 1.65 -3.09 -12.93
N GLY A 33 1.44 -2.11 -12.04
CA GLY A 33 0.41 -1.10 -12.16
C GLY A 33 -0.97 -1.57 -11.71
N THR A 34 -1.83 -0.61 -11.39
CA THR A 34 -3.19 -0.86 -10.89
C THR A 34 -4.17 -0.88 -12.06
N PRO A 35 -5.05 -1.89 -12.17
CA PRO A 35 -6.09 -1.90 -13.20
C PRO A 35 -7.01 -0.68 -13.08
N PHE A 36 -6.92 0.23 -14.05
CA PHE A 36 -7.79 1.41 -14.15
C PHE A 36 -8.89 1.21 -15.17
N ASP A 37 -8.64 0.57 -16.30
CA ASP A 37 -9.65 0.08 -17.24
C ASP A 37 -9.08 -1.15 -17.99
N LYS A 38 -8.83 -1.03 -19.31
CA LYS A 38 -8.09 -2.06 -20.08
C LYS A 38 -6.57 -1.97 -19.90
N GLU A 39 -6.07 -0.81 -19.48
CA GLU A 39 -4.66 -0.55 -19.28
C GLU A 39 -4.34 -0.32 -17.80
N PRO A 40 -3.18 -0.77 -17.31
CA PRO A 40 -2.73 -0.49 -15.96
C PRO A 40 -2.29 0.96 -15.81
N VAL A 41 -2.52 1.54 -14.63
CA VAL A 41 -1.98 2.83 -14.22
C VAL A 41 -0.81 2.59 -13.28
N HIS A 42 0.35 3.09 -13.66
CA HIS A 42 1.54 3.17 -12.81
C HIS A 42 1.45 4.40 -11.90
N GLY A 43 1.79 4.19 -10.63
CA GLY A 43 1.71 5.18 -9.57
C GLY A 43 1.05 4.65 -8.29
N ILE A 44 1.12 5.46 -7.24
CA ILE A 44 0.47 5.21 -5.96
C ILE A 44 -1.02 5.44 -6.12
N CYS A 45 -1.80 4.52 -5.56
CA CYS A 45 -3.25 4.57 -5.59
C CYS A 45 -3.79 4.65 -4.16
N PHE A 46 -5.04 5.07 -4.03
CA PHE A 46 -5.76 4.99 -2.77
C PHE A 46 -7.22 4.59 -3.01
N TYR A 47 -7.82 3.97 -2.00
CA TYR A 47 -9.25 3.68 -1.95
C TYR A 47 -9.84 4.23 -0.67
N PHE A 48 -11.16 4.39 -0.64
CA PHE A 48 -11.87 4.88 0.52
C PHE A 48 -13.26 4.26 0.62
N ASN A 49 -13.75 4.11 1.83
CA ASN A 49 -15.09 3.61 2.11
C ASN A 49 -15.72 4.46 3.21
N ASP A 50 -16.83 5.10 2.88
CA ASP A 50 -17.70 5.84 3.81
C ASP A 50 -16.99 6.89 4.69
N ILE A 51 -15.90 7.48 4.20
CA ILE A 51 -15.22 8.60 4.90
C ILE A 51 -15.65 9.95 4.33
N PRO A 52 -15.57 11.04 5.13
CA PRO A 52 -15.90 12.38 4.65
C PRO A 52 -15.10 12.77 3.41
N ARG A 53 -15.77 13.41 2.44
CA ARG A 53 -15.12 13.86 1.20
C ARG A 53 -13.89 14.75 1.46
N LYS A 54 -13.97 15.59 2.49
CA LYS A 54 -12.84 16.40 2.95
C LYS A 54 -11.60 15.57 3.29
N THR A 55 -11.77 14.44 3.97
CA THR A 55 -10.68 13.49 4.30
C THR A 55 -10.08 12.91 3.02
N VAL A 56 -10.91 12.57 2.03
CA VAL A 56 -10.45 12.07 0.72
C VAL A 56 -9.62 13.12 -0.02
N ASP A 57 -10.10 14.36 -0.08
CA ASP A 57 -9.40 15.45 -0.77
C ASP A 57 -8.07 15.81 -0.06
N GLU A 58 -8.05 15.76 1.28
CA GLU A 58 -6.83 15.92 2.09
C GLU A 58 -5.83 14.79 1.88
N LEU A 59 -6.28 13.54 1.78
CA LEU A 59 -5.45 12.37 1.45
C LEU A 59 -4.84 12.51 0.05
N ALA A 60 -5.67 12.84 -0.94
CA ALA A 60 -5.21 13.02 -2.31
C ALA A 60 -4.14 14.12 -2.41
N SER A 61 -4.39 15.27 -1.76
CA SER A 61 -3.46 16.40 -1.72
C SER A 61 -2.15 16.04 -1.02
N PHE A 62 -2.24 15.32 0.11
CA PHE A 62 -1.07 14.85 0.85
C PHE A 62 -0.18 13.94 -0.01
N LEU A 63 -0.77 12.91 -0.60
CA LEU A 63 -0.03 11.96 -1.43
C LEU A 63 0.54 12.62 -2.69
N GLN A 64 -0.24 13.46 -3.38
CA GLN A 64 0.21 14.16 -4.58
C GLN A 64 1.35 15.15 -4.26
N SER A 65 1.30 15.85 -3.12
CA SER A 65 2.40 16.75 -2.72
C SER A 65 3.71 16.01 -2.46
N LYS A 66 3.63 14.76 -2.02
CA LYS A 66 4.78 13.94 -1.61
C LYS A 66 5.38 13.15 -2.78
N PHE A 67 4.54 12.64 -3.67
CA PHE A 67 4.93 11.71 -4.73
C PHE A 67 4.68 12.23 -6.14
N GLY A 68 4.00 13.37 -6.29
CA GLY A 68 3.59 13.92 -7.58
C GLY A 68 2.49 13.08 -8.23
N GLY A 69 2.47 13.09 -9.57
CA GLY A 69 1.51 12.36 -10.38
C GLY A 69 0.23 13.14 -10.68
N GLN A 70 -0.44 12.73 -11.76
CA GLN A 70 -1.74 13.25 -12.15
C GLN A 70 -2.84 12.50 -11.39
N LEU A 71 -3.67 13.25 -10.65
CA LEU A 71 -4.79 12.67 -9.92
C LEU A 71 -5.94 12.33 -10.86
N LEU A 72 -6.33 11.05 -10.88
CA LEU A 72 -7.52 10.52 -11.55
C LEU A 72 -8.42 9.84 -10.52
N TYR A 73 -9.73 9.82 -10.78
CA TYR A 73 -10.70 9.10 -9.94
C TYR A 73 -11.47 8.05 -10.75
N ARG A 74 -11.73 6.91 -10.12
CA ARG A 74 -12.70 5.90 -10.61
C ARG A 74 -13.43 5.29 -9.44
N GLN A 75 -14.73 5.53 -9.35
CA GLN A 75 -15.56 5.11 -8.22
C GLN A 75 -14.92 5.57 -6.89
N ALA A 76 -14.77 4.67 -5.91
CA ALA A 76 -14.17 4.95 -4.61
C ALA A 76 -12.64 4.78 -4.58
N ARG A 77 -11.97 5.05 -5.71
CA ARG A 77 -10.51 4.98 -5.86
C ARG A 77 -9.94 6.24 -6.51
N GLY A 78 -8.78 6.65 -6.02
CA GLY A 78 -7.94 7.67 -6.63
C GLY A 78 -6.60 7.09 -7.09
N PHE A 79 -6.08 7.63 -8.18
CA PHE A 79 -4.87 7.16 -8.84
C PHE A 79 -3.96 8.37 -9.05
N LEU A 80 -2.72 8.32 -8.55
CA LEU A 80 -1.71 9.33 -8.84
C LEU A 80 -0.86 8.84 -10.02
N GLN A 81 -1.41 8.92 -11.23
CA GLN A 81 -0.78 8.41 -12.44
C GLN A 81 0.61 9.05 -12.63
N GLY A 82 1.63 8.22 -12.78
CA GLY A 82 3.02 8.65 -12.95
C GLY A 82 3.68 9.21 -11.68
N SER A 83 3.07 9.03 -10.51
CA SER A 83 3.72 9.39 -9.24
C SER A 83 4.95 8.54 -8.98
N LYS A 84 5.88 9.04 -8.17
CA LYS A 84 7.05 8.29 -7.71
C LYS A 84 6.64 7.05 -6.90
N GLU A 85 6.93 5.88 -7.45
CA GLU A 85 6.71 4.58 -6.81
C GLU A 85 7.88 4.18 -5.90
N PHE A 86 7.59 3.27 -4.97
CA PHE A 86 8.59 2.65 -4.11
C PHE A 86 8.06 1.32 -3.59
N ALA A 87 8.98 0.42 -3.24
CA ALA A 87 8.66 -0.91 -2.75
C ALA A 87 9.49 -1.29 -1.51
N ASP A 88 10.43 -0.45 -1.08
CA ASP A 88 11.26 -0.75 0.07
C ASP A 88 10.49 -0.56 1.38
N GLY A 89 10.69 -1.48 2.31
CA GLY A 89 9.90 -1.47 3.55
C GLY A 89 10.17 -0.28 4.47
N LYS A 90 11.30 0.43 4.31
CA LYS A 90 11.55 1.67 5.06
C LYS A 90 10.61 2.78 4.59
N SER A 91 10.50 3.00 3.29
CA SER A 91 9.60 3.99 2.70
C SER A 91 8.13 3.66 3.01
N VAL A 92 7.74 2.39 2.91
CA VAL A 92 6.39 1.92 3.26
C VAL A 92 6.08 2.18 4.73
N ALA A 93 7.00 1.84 5.64
CA ALA A 93 6.81 2.08 7.07
C ALA A 93 6.74 3.57 7.44
N ILE A 94 7.53 4.42 6.76
CA ILE A 94 7.46 5.88 6.93
C ILE A 94 6.09 6.39 6.50
N LEU A 95 5.60 6.01 5.32
CA LEU A 95 4.28 6.42 4.84
C LEU A 95 3.16 5.95 5.78
N ALA A 96 3.24 4.71 6.27
CA ALA A 96 2.27 4.17 7.23
C ALA A 96 2.20 5.00 8.52
N ASN A 97 3.37 5.37 9.07
CA ASN A 97 3.43 6.21 10.26
C ASN A 97 2.92 7.64 9.99
N GLU A 98 3.26 8.22 8.85
CA GLU A 98 2.78 9.56 8.47
C GLU A 98 1.26 9.59 8.29
N LEU A 99 0.68 8.57 7.65
CA LEU A 99 -0.77 8.43 7.50
C LEU A 99 -1.46 8.26 8.86
N SER A 100 -0.92 7.40 9.73
CA SER A 100 -1.44 7.20 11.09
C SER A 100 -1.48 8.51 11.87
N LEU A 101 -0.37 9.26 11.87
CA LEU A 101 -0.27 10.53 12.61
C LEU A 101 -1.14 11.63 12.00
N LYS A 102 -1.17 11.75 10.67
CA LYS A 102 -1.93 12.81 9.99
C LYS A 102 -3.43 12.64 10.13
N PHE A 103 -3.92 11.41 10.07
CA PHE A 103 -5.36 11.10 10.10
C PHE A 103 -5.84 10.55 11.44
N ASN A 104 -4.96 10.47 12.43
CA ASN A 104 -5.22 9.92 13.76
C ASN A 104 -5.93 8.55 13.69
N ALA A 105 -5.39 7.66 12.87
CA ALA A 105 -6.01 6.37 12.54
C ALA A 105 -5.05 5.21 12.86
N PRO A 106 -5.55 4.10 13.44
CA PRO A 106 -4.83 2.83 13.46
C PRO A 106 -4.54 2.37 12.04
N VAL A 107 -3.38 1.74 11.85
CA VAL A 107 -2.89 1.30 10.56
C VAL A 107 -2.67 -0.21 10.53
N GLU A 108 -3.18 -0.84 9.48
CA GLU A 108 -2.82 -2.20 9.07
C GLU A 108 -1.96 -2.13 7.81
N LEU A 109 -0.83 -2.85 7.82
CA LEU A 109 0.11 -2.90 6.71
C LEU A 109 0.20 -4.33 6.17
N THR A 110 -0.14 -4.49 4.90
CA THR A 110 0.01 -5.74 4.15
C THR A 110 1.07 -5.57 3.07
N ILE A 111 1.94 -6.56 2.91
CA ILE A 111 2.94 -6.62 1.85
C ILE A 111 2.91 -8.02 1.25
N GLU A 112 2.77 -8.08 -0.07
CA GLU A 112 2.78 -9.33 -0.82
C GLU A 112 4.10 -9.48 -1.57
N PHE A 113 4.66 -10.69 -1.50
CA PHE A 113 5.94 -11.03 -2.12
C PHE A 113 5.75 -12.06 -3.23
N GLU A 114 6.43 -11.84 -4.35
CA GLU A 114 6.62 -12.88 -5.36
C GLU A 114 7.76 -13.81 -4.97
N LYS A 115 7.53 -15.13 -5.14
CA LYS A 115 8.55 -16.18 -5.00
C LYS A 115 9.31 -16.11 -3.67
N ALA A 116 8.61 -15.77 -2.58
CA ALA A 116 9.13 -15.94 -1.23
C ALA A 116 9.17 -17.44 -0.93
N THR A 117 10.36 -17.98 -0.65
CA THR A 117 10.47 -19.41 -0.33
C THR A 117 10.06 -19.66 1.12
N LYS A 118 9.66 -20.90 1.42
CA LYS A 118 9.31 -21.29 2.78
C LYS A 118 10.50 -21.12 3.73
N GLU A 119 11.71 -21.41 3.26
CA GLU A 119 12.94 -21.23 4.04
C GLU A 119 13.18 -19.76 4.38
N GLU A 120 12.96 -18.84 3.43
CA GLU A 120 13.10 -17.39 3.67
C GLU A 120 12.09 -16.89 4.72
N ILE A 121 10.88 -17.45 4.73
CA ILE A 121 9.82 -17.12 5.69
C ILE A 121 10.14 -17.72 7.06
N ASP A 122 10.43 -19.03 7.13
CA ASP A 122 10.67 -19.77 8.38
C ASP A 122 11.93 -19.26 9.12
N GLN A 123 12.93 -18.78 8.38
CA GLN A 123 14.14 -18.19 8.94
C GLN A 123 14.02 -16.68 9.22
N GLU A 124 12.83 -16.09 9.03
CA GLU A 124 12.58 -14.65 9.13
C GLU A 124 13.62 -13.82 8.36
N ALA A 125 14.06 -14.29 7.19
CA ALA A 125 15.08 -13.60 6.37
C ALA A 125 14.63 -12.17 6.01
N PHE A 126 13.31 -11.98 5.86
CA PHE A 126 12.69 -10.69 5.58
C PHE A 126 12.51 -9.81 6.84
N LYS A 127 12.89 -10.31 8.02
CA LYS A 127 12.70 -9.66 9.33
C LYS A 127 11.25 -9.28 9.58
N LEU A 128 10.34 -10.14 9.13
CA LEU A 128 8.90 -10.05 9.34
C LEU A 128 8.47 -11.26 10.19
N PRO A 129 7.51 -11.11 11.12
CA PRO A 129 7.10 -12.22 11.98
C PRO A 129 6.50 -13.37 11.17
N ALA A 130 7.07 -14.57 11.28
CA ALA A 130 6.56 -15.73 10.54
C ALA A 130 5.08 -16.05 10.88
N SER A 131 4.64 -15.76 12.11
CA SER A 131 3.25 -15.94 12.55
C SER A 131 2.22 -15.04 11.85
N LYS A 132 2.68 -14.02 11.12
CA LYS A 132 1.86 -13.12 10.30
C LYS A 132 1.94 -13.44 8.81
N ALA A 133 2.77 -14.40 8.41
CA ALA A 133 2.88 -14.83 7.03
C ALA A 133 1.66 -15.67 6.63
N LEU A 134 1.02 -15.28 5.53
CA LEU A 134 -0.09 -16.02 4.94
C LEU A 134 0.38 -16.57 3.59
N PRO A 135 0.41 -17.91 3.40
CA PRO A 135 0.75 -18.46 2.10
C PRO A 135 -0.35 -18.13 1.09
N ILE A 136 0.04 -17.72 -0.12
CA ILE A 136 -0.87 -17.60 -1.26
C ILE A 136 -0.72 -18.89 -2.07
N PRO A 137 -1.63 -19.88 -1.93
CA PRO A 137 -1.56 -21.09 -2.71
C PRO A 137 -1.89 -20.80 -4.19
N GLY A 138 -1.09 -21.34 -5.09
CA GLY A 138 -1.31 -21.28 -6.54
C GLY A 138 -0.60 -22.45 -7.22
N PRO A 139 -0.98 -22.81 -8.46
CA PRO A 139 -0.21 -23.78 -9.24
C PRO A 139 1.18 -23.20 -9.54
N ASP A 140 2.22 -24.02 -9.32
CA ASP A 140 3.60 -23.74 -9.74
C ASP A 140 3.71 -23.61 -11.28
#